data_AF-A0A3R6A796-F1
#
_entry.id   AF-A0A3R6A796-F1
#
_cell.length_a   1.000
_cell.length_b   1.000
_cell.length_c   1.000
_cell.angle_alpha   90.00
_cell.angle_beta   90.00
_cell.angle_gamma   90.00
#
_symmetry.space_group_name_H-M   'P 1'
#
loop_
_entity.id
_entity.type
_entity.pdbx_description
1 polymer ?
#
loop_
_entity_poly.entity_id
_entity_poly.type
_entity_poly.pdbx_seq_one_letter_code
_entity_poly.pdbx_strand_id
1 'polypeptide(L)'
;MSKYFKNVQNYNELKKIYKELLKTNHPDNGGDLAKMQEINAEYDVMFKIWKDRAAKDNTLNEEEKAETAQSTRSYFYTSFGWEGDNHSWSRSLKEVAQIVRAYVKEKYPTYKFSVRTSYASMCQELHVELKESPIEVYKKADELTEDDKNEFFRKANRNGYWSLDCWNDSEFEAEYNRITEEHGNFFKIMNEVTDAVVKDVDDFVKSYNYSDCDGMIDYFHVDFYYFGCAQNNGINIKIVPKTAQIKDATTVLAQTKKHAKPA
;
A
#
# COMPACT_ATOMS: atom_id res chain seq x y z
N MET A 1 -0.52 22.16 -31.07
CA MET A 1 -1.96 22.39 -30.84
C MET A 1 -2.42 21.36 -29.82
N SER A 2 -3.19 21.77 -28.82
CA SER A 2 -3.80 20.85 -27.85
C SER A 2 -4.83 19.95 -28.54
N LYS A 3 -4.74 18.64 -28.35
CA LYS A 3 -5.66 17.65 -28.94
C LYS A 3 -6.95 17.60 -28.12
N TYR A 4 -6.84 17.67 -26.80
CA TYR A 4 -7.95 17.51 -25.86
C TYR A 4 -8.40 18.83 -25.22
N PHE A 5 -7.49 19.77 -24.98
CA PHE A 5 -7.79 21.04 -24.30
C PHE A 5 -7.98 22.20 -25.28
N LYS A 6 -9.13 22.22 -25.98
CA LYS A 6 -9.47 23.28 -26.96
C LYS A 6 -10.15 24.46 -26.27
N ASN A 7 -9.76 25.68 -26.63
CA ASN A 7 -10.40 26.95 -26.22
C ASN A 7 -10.45 27.21 -24.70
N VAL A 8 -9.49 26.70 -23.93
CA VAL A 8 -9.33 27.06 -22.50
C VAL A 8 -9.13 28.57 -22.39
N GLN A 9 -9.94 29.26 -21.58
CA GLN A 9 -9.86 30.71 -21.37
C GLN A 9 -9.10 31.08 -20.09
N ASN A 10 -9.07 30.19 -19.09
CA ASN A 10 -8.40 30.43 -17.82
C ASN A 10 -8.02 29.14 -17.07
N TYR A 11 -7.26 29.30 -15.98
CA TYR A 11 -6.76 28.21 -15.14
C TYR A 11 -7.88 27.33 -14.54
N ASN A 12 -8.99 27.93 -14.11
CA ASN A 12 -10.12 27.17 -13.55
C ASN A 12 -10.91 26.41 -14.61
N GLU A 13 -11.03 26.97 -15.81
CA GLU A 13 -11.65 26.29 -16.93
C GLU A 13 -10.81 25.08 -17.39
N LEU A 14 -9.48 25.18 -17.35
CA LEU A 14 -8.60 24.03 -17.59
C LEU A 14 -8.91 22.87 -16.63
N LYS A 15 -8.94 23.16 -15.32
CA LYS A 15 -9.25 22.19 -14.26
C LYS A 15 -10.62 21.54 -14.49
N LYS A 16 -11.62 22.34 -14.87
CA LYS A 16 -12.98 21.86 -15.19
C LYS A 16 -13.00 20.92 -16.40
N ILE A 17 -12.37 21.31 -17.51
CA ILE A 17 -12.32 20.49 -18.73
C ILE A 17 -11.59 19.18 -18.46
N TYR A 18 -10.48 19.22 -17.72
CA TYR A 18 -9.75 18.02 -17.34
C TYR A 18 -10.61 17.07 -16.52
N LYS A 19 -11.34 17.59 -15.52
CA LYS A 19 -12.28 16.80 -14.70
C LYS A 19 -13.33 16.07 -15.54
N GLU A 20 -13.90 16.72 -16.55
CA GLU A 20 -14.88 16.10 -17.47
C GLU A 20 -14.25 15.06 -18.40
N LEU A 21 -13.05 15.34 -18.92
CA LEU A 21 -12.30 14.39 -19.76
C LEU A 21 -11.90 13.15 -18.98
N LEU A 22 -11.42 13.34 -17.76
CA LEU A 22 -11.05 12.29 -16.83
C LEU A 22 -12.28 11.40 -16.53
N LYS A 23 -13.43 12.00 -16.24
CA LYS A 23 -14.69 11.25 -16.07
C LYS A 23 -15.11 10.43 -17.27
N THR A 24 -14.93 10.98 -18.47
CA THR A 24 -15.38 10.31 -19.69
C THR A 24 -14.44 9.19 -20.14
N ASN A 25 -13.15 9.31 -19.89
CA ASN A 25 -12.12 8.43 -20.46
C ASN A 25 -11.43 7.54 -19.42
N HIS A 26 -11.79 7.61 -18.15
CA HIS A 26 -11.25 6.72 -17.13
C HIS A 26 -11.56 5.25 -17.44
N PRO A 27 -10.60 4.31 -17.31
CA PRO A 27 -10.82 2.88 -17.54
C PRO A 27 -12.00 2.30 -16.76
N ASP A 28 -12.20 2.71 -15.51
CA ASP A 28 -13.30 2.22 -14.66
C ASP A 28 -14.69 2.66 -15.15
N ASN A 29 -14.76 3.65 -16.03
CA ASN A 29 -15.99 4.07 -16.72
C ASN A 29 -16.10 3.50 -18.14
N GLY A 30 -15.30 2.48 -18.48
CA GLY A 30 -15.24 1.88 -19.82
C GLY A 30 -14.41 2.68 -20.82
N GLY A 31 -13.53 3.56 -20.35
CA GLY A 31 -12.61 4.34 -21.17
C GLY A 31 -11.34 3.59 -21.57
N ASP A 32 -10.54 4.21 -22.43
CA ASP A 32 -9.29 3.65 -22.94
C ASP A 32 -8.07 4.18 -22.17
N LEU A 33 -7.23 3.27 -21.66
CA LEU A 33 -6.06 3.59 -20.84
C LEU A 33 -5.04 4.44 -21.60
N ALA A 34 -4.74 4.11 -22.85
CA ALA A 34 -3.76 4.85 -23.66
C ALA A 34 -4.24 6.28 -23.93
N LYS A 35 -5.53 6.44 -24.21
CA LYS A 35 -6.17 7.75 -24.35
C LYS A 35 -6.13 8.57 -23.06
N MET A 36 -6.34 7.96 -21.89
CA MET A 36 -6.26 8.65 -20.61
C MET A 36 -4.82 9.12 -20.30
N GLN A 37 -3.82 8.30 -20.64
CA GLN A 37 -2.40 8.69 -20.53
C GLN A 37 -2.06 9.89 -21.42
N GLU A 38 -2.57 9.93 -22.65
CA GLU A 38 -2.40 11.11 -23.52
C GLU A 38 -3.06 12.38 -22.94
N ILE A 39 -4.26 12.24 -22.37
CA ILE A 39 -4.96 13.36 -21.72
C ILE A 39 -4.17 13.88 -20.51
N ASN A 40 -3.61 12.99 -19.69
CA ASN A 40 -2.79 13.34 -18.53
C ASN A 40 -1.51 14.08 -18.92
N ALA A 41 -0.81 13.60 -19.96
CA ALA A 41 0.40 14.24 -20.46
C ALA A 41 0.11 15.65 -21.02
N GLU A 42 -1.00 15.81 -21.74
CA GLU A 42 -1.40 17.13 -22.25
C GLU A 42 -1.83 18.07 -21.11
N TYR A 43 -2.51 17.55 -20.08
CA TYR A 43 -2.90 18.30 -18.90
C TYR A 43 -1.69 18.86 -18.15
N ASP A 44 -0.63 18.06 -17.95
CA ASP A 44 0.57 18.51 -17.22
C ASP A 44 1.24 19.71 -17.89
N VAL A 45 1.31 19.70 -19.23
CA VAL A 45 1.86 20.81 -20.02
C VAL A 45 0.96 22.04 -19.91
N MET A 46 -0.36 21.85 -20.08
CA MET A 46 -1.31 22.96 -20.06
C MET A 46 -1.44 23.57 -18.66
N PHE A 47 -1.36 22.76 -17.61
CA PHE A 47 -1.41 23.19 -16.22
C PHE A 47 -0.29 24.18 -15.93
N LYS A 48 0.94 23.86 -16.33
CA LYS A 48 2.08 24.77 -16.17
C LYS A 48 1.85 26.11 -16.89
N ILE A 49 1.44 26.07 -18.16
CA ILE A 49 1.21 27.27 -18.97
C ILE A 49 0.13 28.17 -18.35
N TRP A 50 -1.01 27.59 -17.95
CA TRP A 50 -2.14 28.35 -17.42
C TRP A 50 -1.90 28.84 -16.00
N LYS A 51 -1.18 28.06 -15.18
CA LYS A 51 -0.77 28.50 -13.84
C LYS A 51 0.21 29.66 -13.92
N ASP A 52 1.21 29.61 -14.80
CA ASP A 52 2.17 30.71 -15.00
C ASP A 52 1.48 32.00 -15.48
N ARG A 53 0.43 31.89 -16.31
CA ARG A 53 -0.38 33.03 -16.74
C ARG A 53 -1.19 33.61 -15.59
N ALA A 54 -1.92 32.76 -14.86
CA ALA A 54 -2.71 33.19 -13.70
C ALA A 54 -1.84 33.80 -12.59
N ALA A 55 -0.60 33.33 -12.43
CA ALA A 55 0.38 33.93 -11.52
C ALA A 55 0.79 35.33 -11.97
N LYS A 56 1.03 35.55 -13.27
CA LYS A 56 1.35 36.89 -13.83
C LYS A 56 0.18 37.86 -13.70
N ASP A 57 -1.04 37.37 -13.88
CA ASP A 57 -2.26 38.17 -13.80
C ASP A 57 -2.72 38.38 -12.34
N ASN A 58 -2.00 37.84 -11.35
CA ASN A 58 -2.35 37.86 -9.92
C ASN A 58 -3.77 37.33 -9.63
N THR A 59 -4.22 36.33 -10.39
CA THR A 59 -5.55 35.74 -10.23
C THR A 59 -5.56 34.46 -9.39
N LEU A 60 -4.40 33.99 -8.93
CA LEU A 60 -4.27 32.80 -8.09
C LEU A 60 -4.47 33.14 -6.61
N ASN A 61 -5.27 32.32 -5.92
CA ASN A 61 -5.32 32.34 -4.45
C ASN A 61 -4.12 31.60 -3.82
N GLU A 62 -3.98 31.63 -2.49
CA GLU A 62 -2.85 31.01 -1.79
C GLU A 62 -2.77 29.49 -1.97
N GLU A 63 -3.92 28.81 -2.08
CA GLU A 63 -3.99 27.35 -2.30
C GLU A 63 -3.55 27.00 -3.73
N GLU A 64 -4.03 27.74 -4.72
CA GLU A 64 -3.70 27.55 -6.14
C GLU A 64 -2.22 27.82 -6.45
N LYS A 65 -1.55 28.66 -5.65
CA LYS A 65 -0.10 28.86 -5.74
C LYS A 65 0.67 27.59 -5.37
N ALA A 66 0.17 26.78 -4.44
CA ALA A 66 0.78 25.51 -4.03
C ALA A 66 0.37 24.32 -4.91
N GLU A 67 -0.76 24.40 -5.62
CA GLU A 67 -1.28 23.31 -6.47
C GLU A 67 -0.26 22.83 -7.53
N THR A 68 -0.10 21.53 -7.70
CA THR A 68 0.65 20.95 -8.82
C THR A 68 -0.31 20.23 -9.77
N ALA A 69 0.13 19.95 -10.99
CA ALA A 69 -0.65 19.13 -11.91
C ALA A 69 -0.96 17.78 -11.24
N GLN A 70 0.05 17.14 -10.64
CA GLN A 70 -0.12 15.88 -9.90
C GLN A 70 -1.15 16.00 -8.75
N SER A 71 -1.09 17.04 -7.93
CA SER A 71 -2.03 17.18 -6.82
C SER A 71 -3.47 17.41 -7.29
N THR A 72 -3.68 18.19 -8.36
CA THR A 72 -5.03 18.35 -8.95
C THR A 72 -5.53 17.09 -9.62
N ARG A 73 -4.64 16.31 -10.27
CA ARG A 73 -5.02 14.99 -10.80
C ARG A 73 -5.46 14.08 -9.66
N SER A 74 -4.62 13.90 -8.64
CA SER A 74 -4.94 13.07 -7.46
C SER A 74 -6.29 13.48 -6.88
N TYR A 75 -6.47 14.75 -6.56
CA TYR A 75 -7.73 15.29 -6.06
C TYR A 75 -8.94 14.93 -6.93
N PHE A 76 -8.82 14.98 -8.27
CA PHE A 76 -9.94 14.59 -9.12
C PHE A 76 -10.19 13.09 -9.15
N TYR A 77 -9.15 12.25 -9.26
CA TYR A 77 -9.26 10.79 -9.16
C TYR A 77 -9.94 10.38 -7.85
N THR A 78 -9.49 10.99 -6.76
CA THR A 78 -10.04 10.78 -5.44
C THR A 78 -11.49 11.29 -5.34
N SER A 79 -11.80 12.49 -5.85
CA SER A 79 -13.18 13.03 -5.88
C SER A 79 -14.18 12.19 -6.69
N PHE A 80 -13.69 11.30 -7.55
CA PHE A 80 -14.51 10.37 -8.32
C PHE A 80 -14.56 8.95 -7.75
N GLY A 81 -13.85 8.67 -6.64
CA GLY A 81 -13.86 7.34 -6.03
C GLY A 81 -12.97 6.31 -6.71
N TRP A 82 -11.91 6.73 -7.43
CA TRP A 82 -11.03 5.85 -8.22
C TRP A 82 -9.67 5.62 -7.59
N GLU A 83 -9.62 5.56 -6.26
CA GLU A 83 -8.41 5.17 -5.53
C GLU A 83 -8.59 3.76 -4.95
N GLY A 84 -7.71 2.85 -5.39
CA GLY A 84 -7.76 1.41 -5.13
C GLY A 84 -8.10 0.63 -6.40
N ASP A 85 -7.11 -0.02 -7.04
CA ASP A 85 -7.28 -0.79 -8.30
C ASP A 85 -8.40 -1.84 -8.25
N ASN A 86 -8.77 -2.27 -7.05
CA ASN A 86 -9.84 -3.25 -6.82
C ASN A 86 -11.02 -2.67 -6.03
N HIS A 87 -11.06 -1.38 -5.70
CA HIS A 87 -12.12 -0.78 -4.91
C HIS A 87 -13.48 -0.89 -5.62
N SER A 88 -14.55 -1.08 -4.85
CA SER A 88 -15.92 -1.03 -5.34
C SER A 88 -16.85 -0.63 -4.22
N TRP A 89 -17.66 0.41 -4.46
CA TRP A 89 -18.69 0.93 -3.56
C TRP A 89 -19.74 -0.13 -3.16
N SER A 90 -19.89 -1.20 -3.93
CA SER A 90 -20.83 -2.28 -3.61
C SER A 90 -20.22 -3.36 -2.71
N ARG A 91 -18.92 -3.32 -2.45
CA ARG A 91 -18.20 -4.37 -1.73
C ARG A 91 -18.18 -4.08 -0.25
N SER A 92 -18.65 -5.04 0.54
CA SER A 92 -18.60 -4.98 1.99
C SER A 92 -17.19 -5.30 2.52
N LEU A 93 -16.87 -4.75 3.70
CA LEU A 93 -15.63 -5.09 4.41
C LEU A 93 -15.48 -6.61 4.67
N LYS A 94 -16.60 -7.31 4.86
CA LYS A 94 -16.60 -8.76 5.06
C LYS A 94 -16.14 -9.51 3.81
N GLU A 95 -16.56 -9.07 2.63
CA GLU A 95 -16.11 -9.62 1.36
C GLU A 95 -14.63 -9.31 1.12
N VAL A 96 -14.18 -8.09 1.41
CA VAL A 96 -12.75 -7.73 1.37
C VAL A 96 -11.95 -8.68 2.28
N ALA A 97 -12.39 -8.88 3.51
CA ALA A 97 -11.74 -9.81 4.44
C ALA A 97 -11.69 -11.25 3.93
N GLN A 98 -12.73 -11.72 3.21
CA GLN A 98 -12.73 -13.05 2.59
C GLN A 98 -11.73 -13.15 1.44
N ILE A 99 -11.65 -12.13 0.59
CA ILE A 99 -10.70 -12.03 -0.52
C ILE A 99 -9.26 -12.05 0.03
N VAL A 100 -8.97 -11.23 1.03
CA VAL A 100 -7.65 -11.17 1.69
C VAL A 100 -7.29 -12.52 2.32
N ARG A 101 -8.23 -13.19 3.00
CA ARG A 101 -8.00 -14.55 3.55
C ARG A 101 -7.66 -15.56 2.47
N ALA A 102 -8.34 -15.52 1.33
CA ALA A 102 -8.07 -16.42 0.21
C ALA A 102 -6.67 -16.16 -0.36
N TYR A 103 -6.36 -14.89 -0.63
CA TYR A 103 -5.08 -14.44 -1.16
C TYR A 103 -3.89 -14.90 -0.32
N VAL A 104 -3.88 -14.58 0.99
CA VAL A 104 -2.75 -14.94 1.86
C VAL A 104 -2.59 -16.44 2.04
N LYS A 105 -3.70 -17.20 1.98
CA LYS A 105 -3.69 -18.66 2.09
C LYS A 105 -3.16 -19.33 0.83
N GLU A 106 -3.47 -18.78 -0.34
CA GLU A 106 -3.02 -19.31 -1.63
C GLU A 106 -1.57 -18.95 -1.91
N LYS A 107 -1.20 -17.67 -1.74
CA LYS A 107 0.14 -17.15 -2.06
C LYS A 107 1.18 -17.51 -1.00
N TYR A 108 0.80 -17.53 0.28
CA TYR A 108 1.69 -17.76 1.41
C TYR A 108 1.22 -18.91 2.32
N PRO A 109 1.06 -20.14 1.80
CA PRO A 109 0.47 -21.26 2.54
C PRO A 109 1.28 -21.70 3.77
N THR A 110 2.57 -21.39 3.81
CA THR A 110 3.47 -21.68 4.93
C THR A 110 3.42 -20.62 6.04
N TYR A 111 2.94 -19.41 5.73
CA TYR A 111 2.75 -18.33 6.69
C TYR A 111 1.35 -18.45 7.32
N LYS A 112 1.20 -17.92 8.54
CA LYS A 112 -0.11 -17.87 9.20
C LYS A 112 -0.55 -16.43 9.39
N PHE A 113 -1.63 -16.06 8.73
CA PHE A 113 -2.26 -14.77 8.90
C PHE A 113 -3.54 -14.88 9.73
N SER A 114 -3.79 -13.88 10.55
CA SER A 114 -5.10 -13.63 11.13
C SER A 114 -5.75 -12.48 10.38
N VAL A 115 -6.95 -12.72 9.86
CA VAL A 115 -7.77 -11.68 9.25
C VAL A 115 -9.03 -11.55 10.09
N ARG A 116 -9.40 -10.34 10.51
CA ARG A 116 -10.62 -10.05 11.29
C ARG A 116 -11.18 -8.70 10.86
N THR A 117 -12.47 -8.51 11.09
CA THR A 117 -13.17 -7.25 10.85
C THR A 117 -13.71 -6.74 12.17
N SER A 118 -13.60 -5.45 12.41
CA SER A 118 -14.22 -4.77 13.55
C SER A 118 -15.13 -3.67 13.06
N TYR A 119 -16.24 -3.45 13.77
CA TYR A 119 -17.23 -2.42 13.44
C TYR A 119 -17.53 -1.61 14.70
N ALA A 120 -17.43 -0.30 14.58
CA ALA A 120 -17.85 0.70 15.55
C ALA A 120 -18.90 1.62 14.90
N SER A 121 -19.59 2.45 15.69
CA SER A 121 -20.76 3.23 15.21
C SER A 121 -20.55 4.02 13.92
N MET A 122 -19.31 4.47 13.64
CA MET A 122 -18.95 5.24 12.45
C MET A 122 -17.65 4.75 11.78
N CYS A 123 -17.08 3.64 12.23
CA CYS A 123 -15.79 3.16 11.76
C CYS A 123 -15.84 1.66 11.53
N GLN A 124 -15.11 1.20 10.52
CA GLN A 124 -14.87 -0.21 10.32
C GLN A 124 -13.39 -0.44 10.10
N GLU A 125 -12.87 -1.54 10.60
CA GLU A 125 -11.43 -1.83 10.59
C GLU A 125 -11.19 -3.24 10.06
N LEU A 126 -10.19 -3.36 9.17
CA LEU A 126 -9.67 -4.64 8.74
C LEU A 126 -8.38 -4.93 9.49
N HIS A 127 -8.42 -5.91 10.38
CA HIS A 127 -7.21 -6.40 11.04
C HIS A 127 -6.63 -7.54 10.20
N VAL A 128 -5.48 -7.30 9.57
CA VAL A 128 -4.63 -8.36 9.02
C VAL A 128 -3.39 -8.41 9.89
N GLU A 129 -3.03 -9.57 10.40
CA GLU A 129 -1.86 -9.76 11.26
C GLU A 129 -1.09 -10.99 10.82
N LEU A 130 0.21 -10.83 10.54
CA LEU A 130 1.10 -11.96 10.39
C LEU A 130 1.37 -12.56 11.78
N LYS A 131 0.98 -13.82 11.98
CA LYS A 131 1.10 -14.53 13.26
C LYS A 131 2.28 -15.49 13.29
N GLU A 132 2.54 -16.20 12.19
CA GLU A 132 3.63 -17.16 12.13
C GLU A 132 4.39 -17.03 10.80
N SER A 133 5.72 -16.98 10.89
CA SER A 133 6.64 -16.98 9.75
C SER A 133 7.40 -18.32 9.70
N PRO A 134 7.56 -18.95 8.52
CA PRO A 134 8.35 -20.17 8.35
C PRO A 134 9.86 -19.92 8.39
N ILE A 135 10.27 -18.66 8.22
CA ILE A 135 11.66 -18.22 8.22
C ILE A 135 11.90 -17.25 9.37
N GLU A 136 13.18 -17.03 9.71
CA GLU A 136 13.58 -15.94 10.60
C GLU A 136 12.97 -14.63 10.08
N VAL A 137 12.57 -13.72 10.96
CA VAL A 137 11.91 -12.47 10.55
C VAL A 137 12.94 -11.35 10.37
N TYR A 138 13.96 -11.33 11.22
CA TYR A 138 14.93 -10.24 11.29
C TYR A 138 16.31 -10.69 10.83
N LYS A 139 17.06 -9.75 10.26
CA LYS A 139 18.47 -9.95 9.97
C LYS A 139 19.26 -10.00 11.27
N LYS A 140 20.30 -10.83 11.29
CA LYS A 140 21.33 -10.78 12.33
C LYS A 140 22.29 -9.61 12.08
N ALA A 141 23.05 -9.23 13.09
CA ALA A 141 23.97 -8.08 13.00
C ALA A 141 25.03 -8.25 11.89
N ASP A 142 25.49 -9.48 11.66
CA ASP A 142 26.46 -9.86 10.62
C ASP A 142 25.87 -9.86 9.20
N GLU A 143 24.55 -9.88 9.08
CA GLU A 143 23.81 -9.86 7.81
C GLU A 143 23.38 -8.44 7.39
N LEU A 144 23.61 -7.43 8.24
CA LEU A 144 23.22 -6.04 7.97
C LEU A 144 24.14 -5.41 6.92
N THR A 145 23.53 -4.85 5.88
CA THR A 145 24.21 -3.97 4.94
C THR A 145 24.47 -2.60 5.57
N GLU A 146 25.34 -1.78 4.98
CA GLU A 146 25.58 -0.42 5.45
C GLU A 146 24.31 0.44 5.46
N ASP A 147 23.38 0.21 4.55
CA ASP A 147 22.09 0.90 4.54
C ASP A 147 21.21 0.45 5.71
N ASP A 148 21.18 -0.85 6.02
CA ASP A 148 20.45 -1.39 7.17
C ASP A 148 21.03 -0.85 8.50
N LYS A 149 22.37 -0.78 8.61
CA LYS A 149 23.06 -0.18 9.77
C LYS A 149 22.68 1.29 9.93
N ASN A 150 22.66 2.05 8.84
CA ASN A 150 22.26 3.46 8.84
C ASN A 150 20.79 3.66 9.22
N GLU A 151 19.90 2.78 8.76
CA GLU A 151 18.49 2.80 9.15
C GLU A 151 18.34 2.54 10.66
N PHE A 152 18.99 1.49 11.15
CA PHE A 152 19.02 1.16 12.57
C PHE A 152 19.52 2.33 13.42
N PHE A 153 20.67 2.91 13.05
CA PHE A 153 21.27 4.07 13.72
C PHE A 153 20.28 5.24 13.78
N ARG A 154 19.69 5.64 12.64
CA ARG A 154 18.72 6.75 12.59
C ARG A 154 17.54 6.50 13.51
N LYS A 155 17.03 5.27 13.56
CA LYS A 155 15.90 4.88 14.40
C LYS A 155 16.26 4.90 15.87
N ALA A 156 17.37 4.28 16.26
CA ALA A 156 17.87 4.26 17.62
C ALA A 156 18.19 5.68 18.14
N ASN A 157 18.87 6.50 17.34
CA ASN A 157 19.25 7.86 17.71
C ASN A 157 18.04 8.78 17.87
N ARG A 158 17.04 8.70 16.98
CA ARG A 158 15.79 9.48 17.11
C ARG A 158 15.01 9.16 18.39
N ASN A 159 15.16 7.95 18.91
CA ASN A 159 14.54 7.52 20.17
C ASN A 159 15.47 7.70 21.39
N GLY A 160 16.68 8.25 21.19
CA GLY A 160 17.64 8.52 22.27
C GLY A 160 18.31 7.28 22.86
N TYR A 161 18.29 6.15 22.16
CA TYR A 161 18.88 4.89 22.64
C TYR A 161 20.27 4.60 22.10
N TRP A 162 20.71 5.36 21.09
CA TRP A 162 22.05 5.24 20.52
C TRP A 162 23.09 5.94 21.41
N SER A 163 24.19 5.28 21.73
CA SER A 163 25.20 5.80 22.66
C SER A 163 26.60 6.03 22.08
N LEU A 164 26.86 5.60 20.83
CA LEU A 164 28.20 5.64 20.24
C LEU A 164 28.44 6.89 19.40
N ASP A 165 29.54 7.60 19.64
CA ASP A 165 29.97 8.75 18.83
C ASP A 165 30.74 8.33 17.56
N CYS A 166 31.50 7.24 17.66
CA CYS A 166 32.18 6.55 16.56
C CYS A 166 32.18 5.05 16.85
N TRP A 167 32.19 4.23 15.80
CA TRP A 167 32.13 2.77 15.97
C TRP A 167 32.80 2.04 14.82
N ASN A 168 33.34 0.87 15.15
CA ASN A 168 33.65 -0.20 14.19
C ASN A 168 32.53 -1.26 14.15
N ASP A 169 32.66 -2.27 13.31
CA ASP A 169 31.62 -3.31 13.14
C ASP A 169 31.32 -4.09 14.44
N SER A 170 32.33 -4.38 15.25
CA SER A 170 32.15 -5.11 16.51
C SER A 170 31.47 -4.24 17.58
N GLU A 171 31.79 -2.95 17.62
CA GLU A 171 31.13 -1.98 18.51
C GLU A 171 29.67 -1.77 18.09
N PHE A 172 29.41 -1.68 16.79
CA PHE A 172 28.07 -1.61 16.23
C PHE A 172 27.24 -2.86 16.60
N GLU A 173 27.80 -4.05 16.42
CA GLU A 173 27.10 -5.31 16.74
C GLU A 173 26.74 -5.39 18.22
N ALA A 174 27.65 -5.00 19.12
CA ALA A 174 27.37 -4.95 20.55
C ALA A 174 26.23 -3.98 20.88
N GLU A 175 26.24 -2.80 20.27
CA GLU A 175 25.20 -1.78 20.49
C GLU A 175 23.85 -2.18 19.87
N TYR A 176 23.87 -2.83 18.70
CA TYR A 176 22.70 -3.41 18.06
C TYR A 176 22.04 -4.46 18.97
N ASN A 177 22.84 -5.40 19.49
CA ASN A 177 22.35 -6.44 20.39
C ASN A 177 21.80 -5.82 21.69
N ARG A 178 22.51 -4.87 22.29
CA ARG A 178 22.05 -4.17 23.51
C ARG A 178 20.69 -3.52 23.30
N ILE A 179 20.53 -2.70 22.26
CA ILE A 179 19.28 -1.96 22.00
C ILE A 179 18.13 -2.91 21.66
N THR A 180 18.39 -3.96 20.88
CA THR A 180 17.34 -4.91 20.47
C THR A 180 16.93 -5.86 21.60
N GLU A 181 17.81 -6.13 22.56
CA GLU A 181 17.49 -6.85 23.79
C GLU A 181 16.70 -5.97 24.78
N GLU A 182 17.13 -4.72 25.00
CA GLU A 182 16.50 -3.80 25.96
C GLU A 182 15.15 -3.26 25.49
N HIS A 183 15.02 -2.95 24.20
CA HIS A 183 13.85 -2.25 23.64
C HIS A 183 13.05 -3.08 22.63
N GLY A 184 13.47 -4.33 22.41
CA GLY A 184 12.73 -5.31 21.63
C GLY A 184 12.78 -5.11 20.11
N ASN A 185 11.86 -5.77 19.43
CA ASN A 185 11.91 -5.95 17.98
C ASN A 185 11.65 -4.68 17.18
N PHE A 186 11.17 -3.58 17.79
CA PHE A 186 10.92 -2.33 17.06
C PHE A 186 12.15 -1.85 16.30
N PHE A 187 13.35 -2.02 16.84
CA PHE A 187 14.59 -1.55 16.22
C PHE A 187 15.18 -2.51 15.20
N LYS A 188 14.86 -3.81 15.27
CA LYS A 188 15.43 -4.83 14.38
C LYS A 188 15.08 -4.56 12.92
N ILE A 189 15.96 -4.96 12.01
CA ILE A 189 15.72 -4.85 10.57
C ILE A 189 15.14 -6.17 10.07
N MET A 190 13.99 -6.09 9.38
CA MET A 190 13.34 -7.26 8.79
C MET A 190 14.19 -7.77 7.61
N ASN A 191 14.23 -9.09 7.41
CA ASN A 191 14.88 -9.60 6.20
C ASN A 191 14.06 -9.31 4.95
N GLU A 192 14.73 -9.36 3.80
CA GLU A 192 14.18 -8.96 2.52
C GLU A 192 12.96 -9.81 2.13
N VAL A 193 12.97 -11.09 2.50
CA VAL A 193 11.89 -12.01 2.18
C VAL A 193 10.63 -11.66 2.97
N THR A 194 10.77 -11.45 4.28
CA THR A 194 9.63 -11.13 5.15
C THR A 194 9.12 -9.73 4.85
N ASP A 195 10.01 -8.77 4.59
CA ASP A 195 9.64 -7.42 4.17
C ASP A 195 8.85 -7.43 2.85
N ALA A 196 9.31 -8.20 1.86
CA ALA A 196 8.58 -8.37 0.61
C ALA A 196 7.19 -9.01 0.81
N VAL A 197 7.06 -10.01 1.69
CA VAL A 197 5.76 -10.63 2.03
C VAL A 197 4.84 -9.62 2.70
N VAL A 198 5.35 -8.85 3.67
CA VAL A 198 4.59 -7.83 4.38
C VAL A 198 4.11 -6.75 3.42
N LYS A 199 5.02 -6.21 2.60
CA LYS A 199 4.72 -5.21 1.59
C LYS A 199 3.66 -5.70 0.61
N ASP A 200 3.80 -6.91 0.09
CA ASP A 200 2.86 -7.48 -0.86
C ASP A 200 1.45 -7.66 -0.27
N VAL A 201 1.35 -8.14 0.97
CA VAL A 201 0.05 -8.27 1.66
C VAL A 201 -0.55 -6.91 1.97
N ASP A 202 0.27 -5.96 2.44
CA ASP A 202 -0.18 -4.61 2.76
C ASP A 202 -0.68 -3.87 1.51
N ASP A 203 0.05 -3.94 0.40
CA ASP A 203 -0.33 -3.35 -0.88
C ASP A 203 -1.62 -4.01 -1.43
N PHE A 204 -1.72 -5.33 -1.33
CA PHE A 204 -2.93 -6.05 -1.74
C PHE A 204 -4.16 -5.61 -0.94
N VAL A 205 -4.04 -5.50 0.39
CA VAL A 205 -5.14 -5.02 1.25
C VAL A 205 -5.52 -3.58 0.91
N LYS A 206 -4.53 -2.70 0.78
CA LYS A 206 -4.75 -1.28 0.43
C LYS A 206 -5.41 -1.12 -0.93
N SER A 207 -5.19 -2.04 -1.88
CA SER A 207 -5.86 -2.00 -3.20
C SER A 207 -7.39 -2.08 -3.15
N TYR A 208 -7.96 -2.55 -2.03
CA TYR A 208 -9.42 -2.60 -1.79
C TYR A 208 -9.94 -1.43 -0.97
N ASN A 209 -9.06 -0.55 -0.48
CA ASN A 209 -9.42 0.55 0.41
C ASN A 209 -9.46 1.86 -0.38
N TYR A 210 -10.62 2.52 -0.41
CA TYR A 210 -10.68 3.93 -0.75
C TYR A 210 -9.89 4.72 0.30
N SER A 211 -9.13 5.73 -0.15
CA SER A 211 -8.32 6.56 0.74
C SER A 211 -8.20 7.98 0.20
N ASP A 212 -9.11 8.86 0.63
CA ASP A 212 -9.10 10.30 0.36
C ASP A 212 -8.57 11.07 1.57
N CYS A 213 -7.38 10.67 2.00
CA CYS A 213 -6.67 11.32 3.07
C CYS A 213 -5.78 12.41 2.46
N ASP A 214 -6.10 13.69 2.72
CA ASP A 214 -5.24 14.81 2.38
C ASP A 214 -4.36 15.18 3.60
N GLY A 215 -3.04 15.24 3.39
CA GLY A 215 -2.06 15.53 4.43
C GLY A 215 -2.13 16.93 5.05
N MET A 216 -2.96 17.84 4.52
CA MET A 216 -3.23 19.16 5.12
C MET A 216 -4.49 19.22 5.99
N ILE A 217 -5.39 18.24 5.91
CA ILE A 217 -6.62 18.19 6.71
C ILE A 217 -6.60 16.96 7.63
N ASP A 218 -7.03 17.12 8.87
CA ASP A 218 -7.16 16.02 9.84
C ASP A 218 -8.39 15.13 9.54
N TYR A 219 -8.58 14.80 8.26
CA TYR A 219 -9.74 14.08 7.75
C TYR A 219 -9.29 12.79 7.05
N PHE A 220 -9.48 11.66 7.74
CA PHE A 220 -9.20 10.34 7.21
C PHE A 220 -10.48 9.75 6.62
N HIS A 221 -10.67 9.90 5.31
CA HIS A 221 -11.82 9.35 4.60
C HIS A 221 -11.42 8.06 3.89
N VAL A 222 -11.57 6.95 4.62
CA VAL A 222 -11.26 5.59 4.15
C VAL A 222 -12.47 4.69 4.23
N ASP A 223 -12.52 3.64 3.41
CA ASP A 223 -13.55 2.60 3.56
C ASP A 223 -13.40 1.90 4.91
N PHE A 224 -12.15 1.55 5.24
CA PHE A 224 -11.81 0.88 6.48
C PHE A 224 -10.41 1.29 6.96
N TYR A 225 -10.23 1.28 8.28
CA TYR A 225 -8.91 1.44 8.86
C TYR A 225 -8.09 0.17 8.69
N TYR A 226 -6.82 0.35 8.29
CA TYR A 226 -5.85 -0.71 8.15
C TYR A 226 -4.47 -0.23 8.61
N PHE A 227 -3.86 -0.97 9.53
CA PHE A 227 -2.62 -0.58 10.21
C PHE A 227 -1.40 -1.42 9.78
N GLY A 228 -1.51 -2.19 8.68
CA GLY A 228 -0.45 -3.08 8.20
C GLY A 228 -0.45 -4.45 8.88
N CYS A 229 0.13 -5.46 8.21
CA CYS A 229 0.14 -6.84 8.69
C CYS A 229 1.27 -7.17 9.68
N ALA A 230 2.33 -6.35 9.73
CA ALA A 230 3.45 -6.49 10.66
C ALA A 230 3.56 -5.29 11.63
N GLN A 231 2.45 -4.99 12.34
CA GLN A 231 2.40 -3.89 13.31
C GLN A 231 3.52 -3.97 14.35
N ASN A 232 4.00 -2.79 14.77
CA ASN A 232 5.12 -2.64 15.71
C ASN A 232 6.34 -3.46 15.28
N ASN A 233 6.66 -3.39 13.99
CA ASN A 233 7.75 -4.13 13.36
C ASN A 233 7.66 -5.65 13.56
N GLY A 234 6.45 -6.21 13.53
CA GLY A 234 6.27 -7.66 13.62
C GLY A 234 6.48 -8.25 15.01
N ILE A 235 6.36 -7.46 16.08
CA ILE A 235 6.60 -7.90 17.47
C ILE A 235 5.84 -9.19 17.87
N ASN A 236 4.68 -9.44 17.26
CA ASN A 236 3.81 -10.58 17.55
C ASN A 236 4.00 -11.79 16.61
N ILE A 237 4.97 -11.74 15.67
CA ILE A 237 5.23 -12.82 14.73
C ILE A 237 6.04 -13.91 15.44
N LYS A 238 5.55 -15.15 15.38
CA LYS A 238 6.27 -16.33 15.88
C LYS A 238 7.00 -17.02 14.73
N ILE A 239 8.25 -17.38 14.93
CA ILE A 239 8.98 -18.18 13.95
C ILE A 239 8.60 -19.65 14.18
N VAL A 240 7.98 -20.25 13.17
CA VAL A 240 7.54 -21.65 13.19
C VAL A 240 7.99 -22.28 11.88
N PRO A 241 9.14 -22.97 11.86
CA PRO A 241 9.66 -23.61 10.66
C PRO A 241 8.62 -24.56 10.06
N LYS A 242 8.25 -24.33 8.80
CA LYS A 242 7.28 -25.16 8.08
C LYS A 242 7.79 -25.41 6.68
N THR A 243 7.76 -26.67 6.27
CA THR A 243 7.94 -27.08 4.89
C THR A 243 6.59 -27.14 4.20
N ALA A 244 6.49 -26.58 2.98
CA ALA A 244 5.27 -26.66 2.18
C ALA A 244 5.00 -28.14 1.83
N GLN A 245 3.87 -28.69 2.28
CA GLN A 245 3.40 -29.97 1.77
C GLN A 245 2.74 -29.70 0.42
N ILE A 246 3.39 -30.13 -0.66
CA ILE A 246 2.80 -30.10 -2.00
C ILE A 246 1.61 -31.06 -1.96
N LYS A 247 0.39 -30.52 -2.09
CA LYS A 247 -0.78 -31.36 -2.34
C LYS A 247 -0.66 -31.84 -3.79
N ASP A 248 -0.28 -33.10 -3.98
CA ASP A 248 -0.38 -33.76 -5.27
C ASP A 248 -1.81 -33.65 -5.79
N ALA A 249 -1.98 -32.99 -6.92
CA ALA A 249 -3.24 -32.81 -7.63
C ALA A 249 -3.68 -34.11 -8.36
N THR A 250 -3.57 -35.27 -7.70
CA THR A 250 -3.82 -36.60 -8.31
C THR A 250 -4.98 -37.35 -7.66
N THR A 251 -5.84 -36.68 -6.90
CA THR A 251 -6.96 -37.35 -6.19
C THR A 251 -8.32 -36.72 -6.50
N VAL A 252 -8.63 -36.47 -7.78
CA VAL A 252 -10.01 -36.15 -8.21
C VAL A 252 -10.48 -36.97 -9.44
N LEU A 253 -9.65 -37.87 -10.01
CA LEU A 253 -10.05 -38.67 -11.19
C LEU A 253 -10.18 -40.18 -10.98
N ALA A 254 -10.43 -40.63 -9.74
CA ALA A 254 -10.56 -42.07 -9.45
C ALA A 254 -11.78 -42.43 -8.59
N GLN A 255 -12.98 -41.93 -8.92
CA GLN A 255 -14.24 -42.57 -8.49
C GLN A 255 -15.30 -42.55 -9.60
N THR A 256 -14.95 -43.06 -10.78
CA THR A 256 -15.93 -43.55 -11.77
C THR A 256 -15.53 -44.93 -12.25
N LYS A 257 -15.70 -45.96 -11.41
CA LYS A 257 -15.84 -47.34 -11.91
C LYS A 257 -16.93 -48.11 -11.18
N LYS A 258 -18.04 -48.24 -11.90
CA LYS A 258 -18.83 -49.46 -12.15
C LYS A 258 -19.67 -50.03 -11.00
N HIS A 259 -20.97 -49.71 -11.05
CA HIS A 259 -22.01 -50.67 -10.69
C HIS A 259 -21.90 -51.90 -11.59
N ALA A 260 -21.56 -53.04 -11.01
CA ALA A 260 -21.82 -54.36 -11.56
C ALA A 260 -22.69 -55.12 -10.55
N LYS A 261 -23.92 -55.44 -10.95
CA LYS A 261 -24.83 -56.39 -10.28
C LYS A 261 -24.32 -57.82 -10.46
N PRO A 262 -24.55 -58.70 -9.49
CA PRO A 262 -25.00 -60.07 -9.74
C PRO A 262 -26.43 -60.25 -9.16
N ALA A 263 -27.38 -60.73 -9.97
CA ALA A 263 -27.76 -62.12 -10.18
C ALA A 263 -28.57 -62.67 -8.99
#